data_AF-A0A525DCD9-F1
#
_entry.id   AF-A0A525DCD9-F1
#
_cell.length_a   1.000
_cell.length_b   1.000
_cell.length_c   1.000
_cell.angle_alpha   90.00
_cell.angle_beta   90.00
_cell.angle_gamma   90.00
#
_symmetry.space_group_name_H-M   'P 1'
#
loop_
_entity.id
_entity.type
_entity.pdbx_description
1 polymer ?
#
loop_
_entity_poly.entity_id
_entity_poly.type
_entity_poly.pdbx_seq_one_letter_code
_entity_poly.pdbx_strand_id
1 'polypeptide(L)' 'KLRIAWEKSVSPSDQVKLLLTWQGGSKQQHLATVQNNGQYYWQVSVPFREQRNDCRIVVRHPTLQYIAKSSYFTIKPRK' A
#
# COMPACT_ATOMS: atom_id res chain seq x y z
N LYS A 1 -3.32 -15.22 2.42
CA LYS A 1 -2.67 -14.10 3.14
C LYS A 1 -1.50 -13.65 2.28
N LEU A 2 -1.50 -12.41 1.81
CA LEU A 2 -0.39 -11.86 1.02
C LEU A 2 0.54 -11.11 1.96
N ARG A 3 1.86 -11.40 1.88
CA ARG A 3 2.91 -10.70 2.63
C ARG A 3 3.71 -9.90 1.63
N ILE A 4 3.77 -8.59 1.84
CA ILE A 4 4.56 -7.67 1.01
C ILE A 4 5.59 -7.01 1.93
N ALA A 5 6.87 -7.11 1.57
CA ALA A 5 8.00 -6.51 2.29
C ALA A 5 8.63 -5.40 1.43
N TRP A 6 9.10 -4.33 2.07
CA TRP A 6 9.62 -3.12 1.42
C TRP A 6 10.92 -2.64 2.07
N GLU A 7 11.89 -2.19 1.26
CA GLU A 7 13.11 -1.50 1.69
C GLU A 7 13.20 -0.08 1.10
N LYS A 8 13.80 0.86 1.83
CA LYS A 8 13.50 2.30 1.78
C LYS A 8 14.54 3.19 1.07
N SER A 9 14.15 4.44 0.78
CA SER A 9 14.99 5.61 0.43
C SER A 9 14.41 6.97 0.91
N VAL A 10 13.49 7.03 1.88
CA VAL A 10 12.89 8.30 2.40
C VAL A 10 13.38 8.59 3.83
N SER A 11 13.34 9.83 4.33
CA SER A 11 13.85 10.12 5.69
C SER A 11 13.05 9.43 6.82
N PRO A 12 13.71 8.87 7.86
CA PRO A 12 13.10 8.02 8.88
C PRO A 12 12.23 8.73 9.94
N SER A 13 12.16 10.06 9.95
CA SER A 13 11.53 10.83 11.04
C SER A 13 10.05 11.19 10.86
N ASP A 14 9.45 10.93 9.69
CA ASP A 14 8.08 11.36 9.41
C ASP A 14 7.03 10.26 9.63
N GLN A 15 5.76 10.63 9.83
CA GLN A 15 4.65 9.68 9.71
C GLN A 15 4.24 9.53 8.24
N VAL A 16 3.87 8.33 7.80
CA VAL A 16 3.37 8.06 6.45
C VAL A 16 2.03 7.34 6.48
N LYS A 17 1.21 7.59 5.45
CA LYS A 17 -0.04 6.88 5.21
C LYS A 17 0.18 5.74 4.23
N LEU A 18 -0.26 4.56 4.62
CA LEU A 18 -0.31 3.38 3.77
C LEU A 18 -1.70 3.26 3.16
N LEU A 19 -1.74 3.14 1.84
CA LEU A 19 -2.96 3.15 1.05
C LEU A 19 -2.95 1.96 0.10
N LEU A 20 -4.05 1.22 0.03
CA LEU A 20 -4.32 0.28 -1.04
C LEU A 20 -5.10 1.01 -2.12
N THR A 21 -4.66 0.95 -3.37
CA THR A 21 -5.40 1.49 -4.51
C THR A 21 -5.65 0.42 -5.56
N TRP A 22 -6.74 0.57 -6.31
CA TRP A 22 -7.16 -0.30 -7.41
C TRP A 22 -8.06 0.49 -8.38
N GLN A 23 -8.52 -0.15 -9.46
CA GLN A 23 -9.19 0.50 -10.59
C GLN A 23 -8.35 1.63 -11.18
N GLY A 24 -7.10 1.33 -11.52
CA GLY A 24 -6.14 2.33 -12.02
C GLY A 24 -5.82 3.46 -11.03
N GLY A 25 -6.09 3.26 -9.73
CA GLY A 25 -5.88 4.26 -8.69
C GLY A 25 -7.11 5.10 -8.33
N SER A 26 -8.25 4.91 -9.02
CA SER A 26 -9.50 5.64 -8.75
C SER A 26 -10.17 5.23 -7.44
N LYS A 27 -9.92 4.02 -6.96
CA LYS A 27 -10.34 3.57 -5.63
C LYS A 27 -9.15 3.49 -4.69
N GLN A 28 -9.42 3.85 -3.44
CA GLN A 28 -8.43 3.85 -2.37
C GLN A 28 -9.06 3.35 -1.07
N GLN A 29 -8.30 2.56 -0.32
CA GLN A 29 -8.58 2.20 1.06
C GLN A 29 -7.40 2.61 1.94
N HIS A 30 -7.69 3.28 3.04
CA HIS A 30 -6.69 3.55 4.06
C HIS A 30 -6.38 2.27 4.85
N LEU A 31 -5.10 1.96 4.97
CA LEU A 31 -4.64 0.79 5.70
C LEU A 31 -4.16 1.18 7.11
N ALA A 32 -3.23 2.14 7.18
CA ALA A 32 -2.72 2.67 8.44
C ALA A 32 -1.96 3.99 8.25
N THR A 33 -1.74 4.68 9.37
CA THR A 33 -0.73 5.72 9.52
C THR A 33 0.37 5.17 10.43
N VAL A 34 1.61 5.16 9.96
CA VAL A 34 2.74 4.53 10.66
C VAL A 34 3.96 5.44 10.67
N GLN A 35 4.85 5.26 11.65
CA GLN A 35 6.16 5.88 11.63
C GLN A 35 6.98 5.40 10.43
N ASN A 36 7.71 6.29 9.79
CA ASN A 36 8.42 5.99 8.56
C ASN A 36 9.75 5.27 8.83
N ASN A 37 9.74 4.12 9.51
CA ASN A 37 10.93 3.36 9.88
C ASN A 37 11.63 2.63 8.71
N GLY A 38 11.04 2.66 7.51
CA GLY A 38 11.63 2.15 6.29
C GLY A 38 11.35 0.69 5.95
N GLN A 39 10.69 -0.04 6.84
CA GLN A 39 10.22 -1.38 6.56
C GLN A 39 8.76 -1.50 6.96
N TYR A 40 7.92 -1.83 5.98
CA TYR A 40 6.49 -2.00 6.19
C TYR A 40 6.09 -3.41 5.81
N TYR A 41 5.31 -4.02 6.71
CA TYR A 41 4.60 -5.25 6.45
C TYR A 41 3.12 -4.96 6.54
N TRP A 42 2.35 -5.45 5.57
CA TRP A 42 0.90 -5.38 5.63
C TRP A 42 0.26 -6.68 5.21
N GLN A 43 -0.77 -7.07 5.95
CA GLN A 43 -1.69 -8.13 5.54
C GLN A 43 -2.94 -7.49 4.96
N VAL A 44 -3.08 -7.54 3.63
CA VAL A 44 -4.30 -7.08 3.00
C VAL A 44 -5.39 -8.13 3.24
N SER A 45 -6.34 -7.81 4.11
CA SER A 45 -7.62 -8.52 4.23
C SER A 45 -8.52 -8.03 3.10
N VAL A 46 -8.61 -8.83 2.04
CA VAL A 46 -9.36 -8.47 0.84
C VAL A 46 -10.81 -8.94 0.96
N PRO A 47 -11.81 -8.04 0.91
CA PRO A 47 -13.20 -8.42 0.66
C PRO A 47 -13.48 -8.56 -0.85
N PHE A 48 -12.44 -8.62 -1.70
CA PHE A 48 -12.62 -8.72 -3.14
C PHE A 48 -13.24 -10.07 -3.48
N ARG A 49 -14.49 -10.02 -3.98
CA ARG A 49 -15.21 -11.19 -4.51
C ARG A 49 -14.66 -11.67 -5.86
N GLU A 50 -13.77 -10.89 -6.46
CA GLU A 50 -13.26 -11.08 -7.83
C GLU A 50 -11.75 -10.84 -7.89
N GLN A 51 -11.11 -11.40 -8.92
CA GLN A 51 -9.69 -11.19 -9.20
C GLN A 51 -9.41 -9.72 -9.54
N ARG A 52 -8.29 -9.21 -9.02
CA ARG A 52 -7.79 -7.85 -9.29
C ARG A 52 -6.33 -7.90 -9.69
N ASN A 53 -6.02 -7.35 -10.87
CA ASN A 53 -4.67 -7.36 -11.45
C ASN A 53 -3.96 -6.01 -11.32
N ASP A 54 -4.64 -4.99 -10.79
CA ASP A 54 -4.22 -3.59 -10.77
C ASP A 54 -4.08 -3.03 -9.35
N CYS A 55 -3.99 -3.90 -8.34
CA CYS A 55 -3.83 -3.47 -6.97
C CYS A 55 -2.43 -2.88 -6.76
N ARG A 56 -2.37 -1.75 -6.06
CA ARG A 56 -1.13 -1.05 -5.74
C ARG A 56 -1.12 -0.65 -4.28
N ILE A 57 -0.02 -0.93 -3.57
CA ILE A 57 0.24 -0.31 -2.27
C ILE A 57 0.99 0.99 -2.51
N VAL A 58 0.53 2.05 -1.86
CA VAL A 58 1.08 3.39 -1.95
C VAL A 58 1.47 3.86 -0.56
N VAL A 59 2.71 4.32 -0.43
CA VAL A 59 3.19 5.05 0.75
C VAL A 59 3.14 6.53 0.42
N ARG A 60 2.30 7.27 1.13
CA ARG A 60 2.10 8.71 0.93
C ARG A 60 2.50 9.47 2.17
N HIS A 61 3.30 10.52 1.99
CA HIS A 61 3.57 11.46 3.07
C HIS A 61 2.31 12.31 3.33
N PRO A 62 1.93 12.60 4.58
CA PRO A 62 0.71 13.33 4.89
C PRO A 62 0.75 14.78 4.40
N THR A 63 1.92 15.41 4.37
CA THR A 63 2.08 16.84 4.01
C THR A 63 2.75 17.06 2.66
N LEU A 64 3.41 16.05 2.07
CA LEU A 64 4.05 16.19 0.77
C LEU A 64 3.08 15.67 -0.30
N GLN A 65 2.89 16.42 -1.37
CA GLN A 65 1.94 16.06 -2.42
C GLN A 65 2.41 14.91 -3.33
N TYR A 66 3.58 14.31 -3.08
CA TYR A 66 4.12 13.22 -3.89
C TYR A 66 3.90 11.84 -3.27
N ILE A 67 3.82 10.83 -4.12
CA ILE A 67 3.89 9.42 -3.72
C ILE A 67 5.34 9.10 -3.39
N ALA A 68 5.63 8.80 -2.13
CA ALA A 68 7.00 8.51 -1.72
C ALA A 68 7.49 7.19 -2.32
N LYS A 69 6.64 6.16 -2.32
CA LYS A 69 6.88 4.87 -2.96
C LYS A 69 5.58 4.15 -3.30
N SER A 70 5.65 3.19 -4.22
CA SER A 70 4.53 2.31 -4.51
C SER A 70 4.95 1.00 -5.14
N SER A 71 4.06 0.00 -5.12
CA SER A 71 4.22 -1.17 -5.96
C SER A 71 2.92 -1.88 -6.28
N TYR A 72 2.94 -2.59 -7.40
CA TYR A 72 1.85 -3.38 -7.92
C TYR A 72 1.89 -4.81 -7.40
N PHE A 73 0.71 -5.39 -7.25
CA PHE A 73 0.53 -6.80 -6.95
C PHE A 73 -0.83 -7.28 -7.47
N THR A 74 -0.95 -8.58 -7.67
CA THR A 74 -2.19 -9.22 -8.11
C THR A 74 -2.86 -9.94 -6.95
N ILE A 75 -4.18 -9.83 -6.87
CA ILE A 75 -5.00 -10.54 -5.89
C ILE A 75 -5.87 -11.54 -6.66
N LYS A 76 -5.64 -12.83 -6.40
CA LYS A 76 -6.49 -13.91 -6.90
C LYS A 76 -7.43 -14.38 -5.78
N PRO A 77 -8.75 -14.49 -6.02
CA PRO A 77 -9.65 -15.07 -5.04
C PRO A 77 -9.22 -16.50 -4.73
N ARG A 78 -9.39 -16.92 -3.48
CA ARG A 78 -9.24 -18.34 -3.13
C ARG A 78 -10.38 -19.09 -3.79
N LYS A 79 -10.04 -20.09 -4.62
CA LYS A 79 -10.98 -21.14 -5.03
C LYS A 79 -11.44 -21.92 -3.81
#